data_AF-A0A257KYQ4-F1
#
_entry.id   AF-A0A257KYQ4-F1
#
_cell.length_a   1.000
_cell.length_b   1.000
_cell.length_c   1.000
_cell.angle_alpha   90.00
_cell.angle_beta   90.00
_cell.angle_gamma   90.00
#
_symmetry.space_group_name_H-M   'P 1'
#
loop_
_entity.id
_entity.type
_entity.pdbx_description
1 polymer ?
#
loop_
_entity_poly.entity_id
_entity_poly.type
_entity_poly.pdbx_seq_one_letter_code
_entity_poly.pdbx_strand_id
1 'polypeptide(L)'
;PAQPYDSHGRSIPEEVTQISWTARSREAWLEDAFYDEFTVRGQLPGQPGPLWFKVTQLCEQGRWDWTEIPASGTSTQGLKAPAVLLEVLPATAPAHQH
;
A
#
# COMPACT_ATOMS: atom_id res chain seq x y z
N PRO A 1 -0.10 -15.39 -6.68
CA PRO A 1 1.23 -14.96 -7.15
C PRO A 1 1.07 -13.80 -8.14
N ALA A 2 2.00 -12.86 -8.14
CA ALA A 2 2.04 -11.78 -9.11
C ALA A 2 2.21 -12.32 -10.55
N GLN A 3 1.67 -11.61 -11.54
CA GLN A 3 1.86 -11.97 -12.94
C GLN A 3 3.08 -11.23 -13.51
N PRO A 4 3.95 -11.89 -14.29
CA PRO A 4 5.05 -11.21 -14.95
C PRO A 4 4.56 -10.07 -15.86
N TYR A 5 5.29 -8.96 -15.89
CA TYR A 5 5.00 -7.82 -16.78
C TYR A 5 6.28 -7.23 -17.38
N ASP A 6 6.13 -6.56 -18.52
CA ASP A 6 7.23 -5.85 -19.15
C ASP A 6 7.26 -4.39 -18.70
N SER A 7 8.42 -3.94 -18.22
CA SER A 7 8.70 -2.55 -17.84
C SER A 7 9.90 -2.03 -18.61
N HIS A 8 9.70 -1.00 -19.43
CA HIS A 8 10.76 -0.38 -20.25
C HIS A 8 11.64 -1.40 -21.01
N GLY A 9 11.00 -2.42 -21.60
CA GLY A 9 11.68 -3.47 -22.37
C GLY A 9 12.37 -4.55 -21.54
N ARG A 10 12.15 -4.58 -20.21
CA ARG A 10 12.63 -5.64 -19.32
C ARG A 10 11.45 -6.43 -18.78
N SER A 11 11.53 -7.76 -18.90
CA SER A 11 10.57 -8.65 -18.26
C SER A 11 10.85 -8.72 -16.76
N ILE A 12 9.84 -8.41 -15.95
CA ILE A 12 9.88 -8.50 -14.50
C ILE A 12 9.16 -9.80 -14.10
N PRO A 13 9.90 -10.84 -13.67
CA PRO A 13 9.32 -12.15 -13.39
C PRO A 13 8.68 -12.26 -12.00
N GLU A 14 9.03 -11.36 -11.07
CA GLU A 14 8.59 -11.37 -9.68
C GLU A 14 8.19 -9.95 -9.23
N GLU A 15 7.05 -9.82 -8.58
CA GLU A 15 6.61 -8.55 -7.97
C GLU A 15 6.61 -8.66 -6.44
N VAL A 16 6.86 -7.52 -5.79
CA VAL A 16 6.67 -7.39 -4.35
C VAL A 16 5.18 -7.42 -4.06
N THR A 17 4.73 -8.46 -3.37
CA THR A 17 3.32 -8.64 -2.98
C THR A 17 3.05 -8.26 -1.52
N GLN A 18 4.11 -8.12 -0.71
CA GLN A 18 4.03 -7.78 0.70
C GLN A 18 5.32 -7.09 1.16
N ILE A 19 5.17 -6.10 2.04
CA ILE A 19 6.25 -5.48 2.80
C ILE A 19 5.91 -5.64 4.28
N SER A 20 6.91 -5.97 5.10
CA SER A 20 6.74 -6.14 6.54
C SER A 20 7.76 -5.32 7.30
N TRP A 21 7.26 -4.60 8.31
CA TRP A 21 8.08 -4.00 9.35
C TRP A 21 7.86 -4.81 10.61
N THR A 22 8.95 -5.23 11.24
CA THR A 22 8.90 -6.05 12.45
C THR A 22 9.83 -5.44 13.48
N ALA A 23 9.27 -5.02 14.60
CA ALA A 23 10.06 -4.56 15.73
C ALA A 23 10.93 -5.72 16.25
N ARG A 24 12.23 -5.46 16.45
CA ARG A 24 13.22 -6.50 16.79
C ARG A 24 13.30 -6.80 18.29
N SER A 25 12.69 -5.97 19.13
CA SER A 25 12.63 -6.15 20.58
C SER A 25 11.39 -5.47 21.14
N ARG A 26 11.05 -5.74 22.40
CA ARG A 26 9.86 -5.18 23.06
C ARG A 26 9.98 -3.67 23.25
N GLU A 27 11.18 -3.16 23.45
CA GLU A 27 11.45 -1.72 23.61
C GLU A 27 11.25 -0.96 22.29
N ALA A 28 11.30 -1.66 21.14
CA ALA A 28 11.03 -1.11 19.82
C ALA A 28 9.57 -1.32 19.38
N TRP A 29 8.71 -1.88 20.24
CA TRP A 29 7.30 -1.98 19.92
C TRP A 29 6.66 -0.60 19.95
N LEU A 30 5.76 -0.36 18.99
CA LEU A 30 4.92 0.82 19.00
C LEU A 30 3.90 0.68 20.14
N GLU A 31 4.02 1.56 21.13
CA GLU A 31 3.07 1.67 22.23
C GLU A 31 1.70 2.16 21.73
N ASP A 32 0.62 1.71 22.37
CA ASP A 32 -0.77 1.97 21.95
C ASP A 32 -1.12 3.46 21.85
N ALA A 33 -0.49 4.29 22.69
CA ALA A 33 -0.72 5.74 22.71
C ALA A 33 -0.03 6.51 21.57
N PHE A 34 0.73 5.83 20.70
CA PHE A 34 1.56 6.46 19.68
C PHE A 34 1.27 5.92 18.28
N TYR A 35 1.75 6.67 17.28
CA TYR A 35 1.78 6.25 15.89
C TYR A 35 3.23 6.24 15.38
N ASP A 36 3.47 5.47 14.32
CA ASP A 36 4.75 5.42 13.61
C ASP A 36 4.53 5.68 12.11
N GLU A 37 5.60 6.00 11.39
CA GLU A 37 5.60 6.23 9.95
C GLU A 37 6.35 5.11 9.23
N PHE A 38 5.68 4.49 8.25
CA PHE A 38 6.24 3.43 7.43
C PHE A 38 6.37 3.90 5.98
N THR A 39 7.60 4.10 5.52
CA THR A 39 7.87 4.66 4.19
C THR A 39 8.26 3.57 3.20
N VAL A 40 7.54 3.53 2.07
CA VAL A 40 7.85 2.70 0.90
C VAL A 40 8.10 3.60 -0.31
N ARG A 41 9.05 3.19 -1.16
CA ARG A 41 9.32 3.83 -2.45
C ARG A 41 9.08 2.83 -3.58
N GLY A 42 8.33 3.24 -4.59
CA GLY A 42 8.03 2.44 -5.76
C GLY A 42 7.67 3.29 -6.97
N GLN A 43 7.38 2.61 -8.08
CA GLN A 43 6.85 3.23 -9.30
C GLN A 43 5.35 2.95 -9.40
N LEU A 44 4.56 3.96 -9.77
CA LEU A 44 3.13 3.82 -9.94
C LEU A 44 2.80 3.18 -11.30
N PRO A 45 1.68 2.46 -11.42
CA PRO A 45 1.19 2.00 -12.71
C PRO A 45 0.88 3.19 -13.62
N GLY A 46 1.03 3.00 -14.94
CA GLY A 46 0.70 4.03 -15.92
C GLY A 46 -0.80 4.33 -16.05
N GLN A 47 -1.65 3.47 -15.47
CA GLN A 47 -3.10 3.66 -15.48
C GLN A 47 -3.53 4.53 -14.28
N PRO A 48 -4.23 5.65 -14.52
CA PRO A 48 -4.83 6.45 -13.45
C PRO A 48 -5.94 5.68 -12.72
N GLY A 49 -6.22 6.10 -11.49
CA GLY A 49 -7.29 5.58 -10.65
C GLY A 49 -6.84 5.16 -9.25
N PRO A 50 -7.75 4.59 -8.46
CA PRO A 50 -7.49 4.25 -7.07
C PRO A 50 -6.63 2.99 -6.95
N LEU A 51 -5.62 3.06 -6.09
CA LEU A 51 -4.86 1.92 -5.57
C LEU A 51 -5.18 1.76 -4.09
N TRP A 52 -5.50 0.52 -3.69
CA TRP A 52 -5.85 0.20 -2.31
C TRP A 52 -4.77 -0.68 -1.67
N PHE A 53 -4.15 -0.17 -0.61
CA PHE A 53 -3.15 -0.90 0.15
C PHE A 53 -3.78 -1.47 1.41
N LYS A 54 -3.90 -2.80 1.44
CA LYS A 54 -4.36 -3.54 2.62
C LYS A 54 -3.24 -3.62 3.64
N VAL A 55 -3.54 -3.27 4.89
CA VAL A 55 -2.56 -3.26 5.99
C VAL A 55 -3.06 -4.15 7.12
N THR A 56 -2.21 -5.06 7.58
CA THR A 56 -2.43 -5.83 8.81
C THR A 56 -1.48 -5.32 9.87
N GLN A 57 -2.03 -4.84 10.97
CA GLN A 57 -1.30 -4.53 12.19
C GLN A 57 -1.37 -5.72 13.13
N LEU A 58 -0.20 -6.20 13.57
CA LEU A 58 -0.07 -7.23 14.58
C LEU A 58 0.41 -6.57 15.88
N CYS A 59 -0.33 -6.79 16.96
CA CYS A 59 0.01 -6.29 18.29
C CYS A 59 0.55 -7.45 19.14
N GLU A 60 1.02 -7.16 20.37
CA GLU A 60 1.36 -8.22 21.33
C GLU A 60 0.22 -9.24 21.49
N GLN A 61 -0.99 -8.70 21.62
CA GLN A 61 -2.22 -9.44 21.69
C GLN A 61 -3.20 -8.83 20.69
N GLY A 62 -3.68 -9.68 19.78
CA GLY A 62 -4.65 -9.29 18.78
C GLY A 62 -4.03 -8.80 17.47
N ARG A 63 -4.94 -8.37 16.59
CA ARG A 63 -4.68 -8.04 15.20
C ARG A 63 -5.72 -7.03 14.75
N TRP A 64 -5.31 -6.08 13.93
CA TRP A 64 -6.22 -5.16 13.28
C TRP A 64 -5.95 -5.13 11.77
N ASP A 65 -7.01 -5.32 10.98
CA ASP A 65 -6.93 -5.44 9.53
C ASP A 65 -7.60 -4.23 8.85
N TRP A 66 -6.79 -3.30 8.37
CA TRP A 66 -7.18 -2.18 7.52
C TRP A 66 -7.33 -2.67 6.09
N THR A 67 -8.44 -3.35 5.79
CA THR A 67 -8.60 -4.10 4.54
C THR A 67 -9.92 -3.87 3.80
N GLU A 68 -10.83 -3.10 4.38
CA GLU A 68 -12.14 -2.83 3.79
C GLU A 68 -11.99 -1.88 2.58
N ILE A 69 -12.60 -2.26 1.45
CA ILE A 69 -12.63 -1.47 0.22
C ILE A 69 -14.10 -1.20 -0.10
N PRO A 70 -14.49 0.04 -0.41
CA PRO A 70 -15.86 0.35 -0.77
C PRO A 70 -16.26 -0.39 -2.06
N ALA A 71 -17.53 -0.84 -2.14
CA ALA A 71 -18.03 -1.54 -3.32
C ALA A 71 -18.08 -0.65 -4.58
N SER A 72 -18.10 0.68 -4.40
CA SER A 72 -18.10 1.67 -5.47
C SER A 72 -17.45 2.98 -5.03
N GLY A 73 -16.74 3.63 -5.94
CA GLY A 73 -16.07 4.91 -5.67
C GLY A 73 -14.93 4.76 -4.66
N THR A 74 -14.57 5.86 -4.02
CA THR A 74 -13.41 5.94 -3.10
C THR A 74 -13.76 6.40 -1.69
N SER A 75 -15.04 6.61 -1.39
CA SER A 75 -15.48 7.01 -0.05
C SER A 75 -15.25 5.86 0.93
N THR A 76 -14.51 6.14 2.00
CA THR A 76 -14.29 5.22 3.13
C THR A 76 -15.25 5.50 4.29
N GLN A 77 -16.18 6.45 4.13
CA GLN A 77 -17.12 6.81 5.17
C GLN A 77 -18.03 5.61 5.52
N GLY A 78 -18.10 5.30 6.81
CA GLY A 78 -18.89 4.18 7.32
C GLY A 78 -18.16 2.83 7.30
N LEU A 79 -16.95 2.75 6.73
CA LEU A 79 -16.08 1.60 6.89
C LEU A 79 -15.40 1.65 8.27
N LYS A 80 -15.26 0.49 8.90
CA LYS A 80 -14.66 0.34 10.22
C LYS A 80 -13.13 0.38 10.13
N ALA A 81 -12.58 -0.28 9.12
CA ALA A 81 -11.14 -0.42 8.93
C ALA A 81 -10.80 -0.33 7.43
N PRO A 82 -10.94 0.87 6.82
CA PRO A 82 -10.67 1.06 5.41
C PRO A 82 -9.20 0.78 5.08
N ALA A 83 -8.97 0.11 3.96
CA ALA A 83 -7.64 0.05 3.35
C ALA A 83 -7.14 1.46 2.98
N VAL A 84 -5.83 1.62 2.87
CA VAL A 84 -5.24 2.92 2.52
C VAL A 84 -5.47 3.20 1.03
N LEU A 85 -6.03 4.37 0.72
CA LEU A 85 -6.23 4.83 -0.65
C LEU A 85 -5.04 5.65 -1.14
N LEU A 86 -4.56 5.33 -2.33
CA LEU A 86 -3.74 6.22 -3.14
C LEU A 86 -4.45 6.47 -4.47
N GLU A 87 -4.84 7.72 -4.74
CA GLU A 87 -5.42 8.10 -6.03
C GLU A 87 -4.31 8.46 -7.02
N VAL A 88 -4.17 7.67 -8.10
CA VAL A 88 -3.24 7.98 -9.18
C VAL A 88 -3.92 8.91 -10.17
N LEU A 89 -3.43 10.16 -10.26
CA LEU A 89 -3.97 11.15 -11.18
C LEU A 89 -3.42 10.95 -12.60
N PRO A 90 -4.17 11.32 -13.65
CA PRO A 90 -3.65 11.39 -15.01
C PRO A 90 -2.42 12.30 -15.07
N ALA A 91 -1.43 11.91 -15.89
CA ALA A 91 -0.27 12.75 -16.13
C ALA A 91 -0.70 14.07 -16.81
N THR A 92 -0.44 15.20 -16.17
CA THR A 92 -0.83 16.54 -16.66
C THR A 92 0.21 17.17 -17.61
N ALA A 93 1.34 16.50 -17.86
CA ALA A 93 2.41 16.94 -18.74
C ALA A 93 2.89 15.79 -19.63
N PRO A 94 3.41 16.05 -20.84
CA PRO A 94 4.09 15.01 -21.62
C PRO A 94 5.20 14.42 -20.75
N ALA A 95 5.24 13.09 -20.64
CA ALA A 95 6.25 12.39 -19.88
C ALA A 95 7.65 12.92 -20.26
N HIS A 96 8.46 13.26 -19.26
CA HIS A 96 9.87 13.54 -19.50
C HIS A 96 10.48 12.29 -20.15
N GLN A 97 10.83 12.40 -21.43
CA GLN A 97 11.65 11.40 -22.11
C GLN A 97 13.04 11.49 -21.50
N HIS A 98 13.46 10.41 -20.84
CA HIS A 98 14.86 10.17 -20.53
C HIS A 98 15.54 9.54 -21.75
#